data_AF-A0A1V6U716-F1
#
_entry.id   AF-A0A1V6U716-F1
#
_cell.length_a   1.000
_cell.length_b   1.000
_cell.length_c   1.000
_cell.angle_alpha   90.00
_cell.angle_beta   90.00
_cell.angle_gamma   90.00
#
_symmetry.space_group_name_H-M   'P 1'
#
loop_
_entity.id
_entity.type
_entity.pdbx_description
1 polymer ?
#
loop_
_entity_poly.entity_id
_entity_poly.type
_entity_poly.pdbx_seq_one_letter_code
_entity_poly.pdbx_strand_id
1 'polypeptide(L)'
;MDHVKAVWTAAKYFLKAVADHVADDASSNALISELIMPALDILREVLKERTIELLLPHQKGHPITYNHYFTVTLQQIRNERQEDGIRRIVQEFFNVDSLKPYRLDATYGLRSLVNSLMRCREPNMTLYASDEALDCTLAYYKVALKRFIDDVACEIVEIKLMLSLHDVLSPVSVYKSVIELYAPYGLELGSASGVEESLEVLSLSGLSKDSDERDCDTPERTTMGYDAPSQLDGYPEPMESSHSRKKKKKKVLKPVQ
;
A
#
# COMPACT_ATOMS: atom_id res chain seq x y z
N MET A 1 1.06 -13.12 -2.66
CA MET A 1 0.03 -14.15 -2.48
C MET A 1 0.00 -14.71 -1.05
N ASP A 2 1.16 -14.99 -0.44
CA ASP A 2 1.17 -15.57 0.91
C ASP A 2 0.63 -14.63 1.99
N HIS A 3 0.85 -13.32 1.84
CA HIS A 3 0.24 -12.32 2.74
C HIS A 3 -1.29 -12.39 2.72
N VAL A 4 -1.92 -12.38 1.54
CA VAL A 4 -3.39 -12.47 1.41
C VAL A 4 -3.93 -13.77 2.03
N LYS A 5 -3.23 -14.89 1.85
CA LYS A 5 -3.59 -16.16 2.50
C LYS A 5 -3.48 -16.05 4.02
N ALA A 6 -2.41 -15.45 4.55
CA ALA A 6 -2.22 -15.28 5.98
C ALA A 6 -3.33 -14.43 6.62
N VAL A 7 -3.69 -13.32 5.98
CA VAL A 7 -4.79 -12.46 6.45
C VAL A 7 -6.14 -13.19 6.37
N TRP A 8 -6.42 -13.90 5.27
CA TRP A 8 -7.62 -14.73 5.16
C TRP A 8 -7.67 -15.82 6.25
N THR A 9 -6.54 -16.46 6.55
CA THR A 9 -6.44 -17.45 7.63
C THR A 9 -6.70 -16.81 9.00
N ALA A 10 -6.18 -15.61 9.25
CA ALA A 10 -6.46 -14.88 10.48
C ALA A 10 -7.97 -14.54 10.61
N ALA A 11 -8.60 -14.05 9.54
CA ALA A 11 -10.04 -13.80 9.52
C ALA A 11 -10.87 -15.06 9.78
N LYS A 12 -10.46 -16.19 9.18
CA LYS A 12 -11.07 -17.50 9.43
C LYS A 12 -10.99 -17.91 10.89
N TYR A 13 -9.82 -17.76 11.52
CA TYR A 13 -9.66 -18.09 12.94
C TYR A 13 -10.50 -17.19 13.84
N PHE A 14 -10.54 -15.89 13.51
CA PHE A 14 -11.38 -14.93 14.23
C PHE A 14 -12.86 -15.32 14.19
N LEU A 15 -13.40 -15.60 12.99
CA LEU A 15 -14.81 -15.98 12.85
C LEU A 15 -15.15 -17.27 13.60
N LYS A 16 -14.25 -18.26 13.61
CA LYS A 16 -14.43 -19.47 14.40
C LYS A 16 -14.49 -19.18 15.90
N ALA A 17 -13.54 -18.38 16.40
CA ALA A 17 -13.51 -18.00 17.80
C ALA A 17 -14.77 -17.23 18.22
N VAL A 18 -15.33 -16.39 17.34
CA VAL A 18 -16.60 -15.70 17.58
C VAL A 18 -17.76 -16.69 17.64
N ALA A 19 -17.85 -17.64 16.71
CA ALA A 19 -18.90 -18.66 16.72
C ALA A 19 -18.84 -19.53 17.99
N ASP A 20 -17.65 -19.98 18.38
CA ASP A 20 -17.42 -20.78 19.59
C ASP A 20 -17.72 -20.00 20.88
N HIS A 21 -17.59 -18.67 20.86
CA HIS A 21 -17.88 -17.83 22.01
C HIS A 21 -19.38 -17.53 22.19
N VAL A 22 -20.12 -17.42 21.08
CA VAL A 22 -21.52 -16.95 21.09
C VAL A 22 -22.52 -18.11 21.11
N ALA A 23 -22.14 -19.29 20.62
CA ALA A 23 -23.03 -20.44 20.46
C ALA A 23 -22.55 -21.68 21.24
N ASP A 24 -23.46 -22.63 21.51
CA ASP A 24 -23.11 -23.94 22.03
C ASP A 24 -22.38 -24.79 20.98
N ASP A 25 -21.69 -25.86 21.41
CA ASP A 25 -20.85 -26.68 20.52
C ASP A 25 -21.60 -27.20 19.28
N ALA A 26 -22.88 -27.56 19.38
CA ALA A 26 -23.64 -28.07 18.24
C ALA A 26 -23.97 -26.94 17.25
N SER A 27 -24.43 -25.81 17.77
CA SER A 27 -24.75 -24.62 16.98
C SER A 27 -23.51 -23.97 16.35
N SER A 28 -22.40 -23.87 17.09
CA SER A 28 -21.13 -23.34 16.58
C SER A 28 -20.60 -24.18 15.42
N ASN A 29 -20.55 -25.51 15.59
CA ASN A 29 -20.09 -26.41 14.52
C ASN A 29 -20.94 -26.27 13.26
N ALA A 30 -22.26 -26.16 13.41
CA ALA A 30 -23.16 -25.97 12.28
C ALA A 30 -22.97 -24.60 11.59
N LEU A 31 -22.83 -23.51 12.35
CA LEU A 31 -22.54 -22.18 11.80
C LEU A 31 -21.20 -22.16 11.06
N ILE A 32 -20.19 -22.84 11.61
CA ILE A 32 -18.87 -22.92 10.99
C ILE A 32 -18.94 -23.73 9.69
N SER A 33 -19.57 -24.90 9.68
CA SER A 33 -19.60 -25.80 8.51
C SER A 33 -20.51 -25.30 7.40
N GLU A 34 -21.70 -24.81 7.74
CA GLU A 34 -22.74 -24.49 6.76
C GLU A 34 -22.69 -23.05 6.25
N LEU A 35 -22.23 -22.10 7.06
CA LEU A 35 -22.24 -20.67 6.71
C LEU A 35 -20.83 -20.11 6.53
N ILE A 36 -20.00 -20.17 7.57
CA ILE A 36 -18.73 -19.43 7.62
C ILE A 36 -17.72 -20.02 6.63
N MET A 37 -17.52 -21.34 6.64
CA MET A 37 -16.53 -22.00 5.78
C MET A 37 -16.85 -21.85 4.28
N PRO A 38 -18.08 -22.12 3.80
CA PRO A 38 -18.43 -21.94 2.39
C PRO A 38 -18.25 -20.50 1.91
N ALA A 39 -18.69 -19.52 2.72
CA ALA A 39 -18.55 -18.11 2.37
C ALA A 39 -17.07 -17.68 2.30
N LEU A 40 -16.25 -18.12 3.25
CA LEU A 40 -14.82 -17.83 3.25
C LEU A 40 -14.07 -18.51 2.09
N ASP A 41 -14.46 -19.70 1.66
CA ASP A 41 -13.83 -20.36 0.52
C ASP A 41 -14.14 -19.64 -0.80
N ILE A 42 -15.38 -19.17 -1.00
CA ILE A 42 -15.73 -18.30 -2.14
C ILE A 42 -14.90 -17.02 -2.09
N LEU A 43 -14.87 -16.37 -0.92
CA LEU A 43 -14.11 -15.14 -0.72
C LEU A 43 -12.62 -15.33 -1.00
N ARG A 44 -12.04 -16.49 -0.64
CA ARG A 44 -10.64 -16.81 -0.92
C ARG A 44 -10.32 -16.76 -2.41
N GLU A 45 -11.20 -17.30 -3.25
CA GLU A 45 -10.98 -17.28 -4.70
C GLU A 45 -11.13 -15.86 -5.26
N VAL A 46 -12.10 -15.08 -4.78
CA VAL A 46 -12.23 -13.65 -5.12
C VAL A 46 -10.98 -12.86 -4.76
N LEU A 47 -10.44 -13.03 -3.54
CA LEU A 47 -9.23 -12.34 -3.10
C LEU A 47 -8.03 -12.69 -3.98
N LYS A 48 -7.88 -13.97 -4.36
CA LYS A 48 -6.81 -14.40 -5.27
C LYS A 48 -6.95 -13.75 -6.63
N GLU A 49 -8.14 -13.79 -7.22
CA GLU A 49 -8.40 -13.19 -8.53
C GLU A 49 -8.09 -11.70 -8.54
N ARG A 50 -8.61 -10.95 -7.55
CA ARG A 50 -8.33 -9.51 -7.40
C ARG A 50 -6.85 -9.21 -7.19
N THR A 51 -6.13 -10.07 -6.45
CA THR A 51 -4.68 -9.95 -6.31
C THR A 51 -3.96 -10.09 -7.64
N ILE A 52 -4.38 -11.03 -8.50
CA ILE A 52 -3.81 -11.20 -9.84
C ILE A 52 -4.09 -9.96 -10.68
N GLU A 53 -5.33 -9.44 -10.64
CA GLU A 53 -5.71 -8.23 -11.37
C GLU A 53 -4.85 -7.02 -11.00
N LEU A 54 -4.62 -6.77 -9.69
CA LEU A 54 -3.75 -5.68 -9.25
C LEU A 54 -2.29 -5.85 -9.72
N LEU A 55 -1.85 -7.08 -9.94
CA LEU A 55 -0.48 -7.36 -10.38
C LEU A 55 -0.30 -7.16 -11.90
N LEU A 56 -1.38 -7.30 -12.69
CA LEU A 56 -1.32 -7.24 -14.16
C LEU A 56 -0.71 -5.95 -14.70
N PRO A 57 -1.07 -4.74 -14.23
CA PRO A 57 -0.47 -3.49 -14.70
C PRO A 57 1.04 -3.43 -14.47
N HIS A 58 1.54 -4.05 -13.41
CA HIS A 58 2.96 -4.06 -13.08
C HIS A 58 3.77 -5.08 -13.89
N GLN A 59 3.13 -6.11 -14.44
CA GLN A 59 3.79 -7.15 -15.23
C GLN A 59 3.68 -6.94 -16.74
N LYS A 60 2.53 -6.44 -17.21
CA LYS A 60 2.21 -6.34 -18.64
C LYS A 60 2.03 -4.89 -19.11
N GLY A 61 1.84 -3.95 -18.18
CA GLY A 61 1.63 -2.55 -18.49
C GLY A 61 2.92 -1.79 -18.73
N HIS A 62 2.79 -0.61 -19.35
CA HIS A 62 3.89 0.34 -19.46
C HIS A 62 4.11 1.06 -18.12
N PRO A 63 5.36 1.22 -17.66
CA PRO A 63 5.67 1.99 -16.46
C PRO A 63 5.13 3.42 -16.51
N ILE A 64 4.35 3.81 -15.49
CA ILE A 64 3.86 5.19 -15.33
C ILE A 64 4.80 5.93 -14.39
N THR A 65 5.56 6.89 -14.92
CA THR A 65 6.69 7.55 -14.23
C THR A 65 6.39 8.96 -13.72
N TYR A 66 5.12 9.37 -13.70
CA TYR A 66 4.72 10.73 -13.29
C TYR A 66 4.85 11.01 -11.78
N ASN A 67 5.00 9.98 -10.96
CA ASN A 67 5.16 10.16 -9.52
C ASN A 67 6.48 10.90 -9.24
N HIS A 68 6.46 12.01 -8.50
CA HIS A 68 7.65 12.78 -8.13
C HIS A 68 8.70 11.93 -7.37
N TYR A 69 8.28 10.90 -6.65
CA TYR A 69 9.17 9.97 -5.98
C TYR A 69 10.07 9.22 -6.97
N PHE A 70 9.61 8.98 -8.21
CA PHE A 70 10.42 8.39 -9.26
C PHE A 70 11.66 9.23 -9.56
N THR A 71 11.48 10.53 -9.83
CA THR A 71 12.59 11.41 -10.23
C THR A 71 13.57 11.63 -9.09
N VAL A 72 13.07 11.76 -7.85
CA VAL A 72 13.95 11.88 -6.68
C VAL A 72 14.74 10.61 -6.45
N THR A 73 14.08 9.45 -6.51
CA THR A 73 14.74 8.14 -6.35
C THR A 73 15.78 7.90 -7.44
N LEU A 74 15.46 8.24 -8.69
CA LEU A 74 16.39 8.13 -9.82
C LEU A 74 17.63 9.01 -9.60
N GLN A 75 17.44 10.25 -9.13
CA GLN A 75 18.56 11.13 -8.84
C GLN A 75 19.42 10.59 -7.70
N GLN A 76 18.81 10.01 -6.67
CA GLN A 76 19.54 9.38 -5.57
C GLN A 76 20.39 8.21 -6.06
N ILE A 77 19.82 7.29 -6.83
CA ILE A 77 20.55 6.12 -7.36
C ILE A 77 21.73 6.59 -8.23
N ARG A 78 21.53 7.60 -9.09
CA ARG A 78 22.61 8.18 -9.90
C ARG A 78 23.73 8.77 -9.04
N ASN A 79 23.36 9.51 -7.98
CA ASN A 79 24.32 10.12 -7.08
C ASN A 79 25.13 9.06 -6.32
N GLU A 80 24.47 8.01 -5.81
CA GLU A 80 25.13 6.90 -5.10
C GLU A 80 26.16 6.20 -6.00
N ARG A 81 25.78 5.87 -7.24
CA ARG A 81 26.71 5.29 -8.22
C ARG A 81 27.89 6.21 -8.52
N GLN A 82 27.62 7.51 -8.72
CA GLN A 82 28.67 8.47 -9.00
C GLN A 82 29.63 8.61 -7.82
N GLU A 83 29.09 8.67 -6.60
CA GLU A 83 29.87 8.71 -5.37
C GLU A 83 30.73 7.47 -5.23
N ASP A 84 30.20 6.27 -5.48
CA ASP A 84 30.93 5.01 -5.44
C ASP A 84 32.12 5.01 -6.42
N GLY A 85 31.90 5.48 -7.65
CA GLY A 85 32.96 5.62 -8.66
C GLY A 85 34.05 6.60 -8.24
N ILE A 86 33.66 7.78 -7.75
CA ILE A 86 34.60 8.80 -7.25
C ILE A 86 35.37 8.26 -6.05
N ARG A 87 34.69 7.64 -5.10
CA ARG A 87 35.29 7.06 -3.89
C ARG A 87 36.37 6.05 -4.26
N ARG A 88 36.09 5.15 -5.20
CA ARG A 88 37.06 4.14 -5.67
C ARG A 88 38.30 4.81 -6.28
N ILE A 89 38.12 5.82 -7.13
CA ILE A 89 39.23 6.56 -7.75
C ILE A 89 40.09 7.25 -6.69
N VAL A 90 39.48 7.88 -5.69
CA VAL A 90 40.20 8.57 -4.62
C VAL A 90 40.99 7.56 -3.76
N GLN A 91 40.37 6.42 -3.41
CA GLN A 91 41.03 5.34 -2.68
C GLN A 91 42.23 4.78 -3.44
N GLU A 92 42.06 4.48 -4.74
CA GLU A 92 43.13 3.98 -5.61
C GLU A 92 44.26 5.02 -5.77
N PHE A 93 43.94 6.30 -5.92
CA PHE A 93 44.93 7.37 -6.12
C PHE A 93 45.81 7.60 -4.89
N PHE A 94 45.21 7.60 -3.70
CA PHE A 94 45.94 7.79 -2.44
C PHE A 94 46.48 6.46 -1.85
N ASN A 95 46.13 5.33 -2.46
CA ASN A 95 46.44 3.98 -2.00
C ASN A 95 45.96 3.74 -0.56
N VAL A 96 44.69 4.05 -0.30
CA VAL A 96 44.05 3.93 1.02
C VAL A 96 42.80 3.04 0.96
N ASP A 97 42.59 2.25 2.00
CA ASP A 97 41.44 1.34 2.09
C ASP A 97 40.13 2.07 2.45
N SER A 98 40.20 3.26 3.03
CA SER A 98 39.01 4.05 3.41
C SER A 98 39.26 5.56 3.35
N LEU A 99 38.21 6.34 3.11
CA LEU A 99 38.24 7.81 3.10
C LEU A 99 37.99 8.43 4.49
N LYS A 100 38.38 7.73 5.56
CA LYS A 100 38.37 8.29 6.91
C LYS A 100 39.46 9.36 7.03
N PRO A 101 39.36 10.29 8.01
CA PRO A 101 40.42 11.29 8.24
C PRO A 101 41.79 10.62 8.37
N TYR A 102 42.72 10.98 7.49
CA TYR A 102 44.04 10.35 7.38
C TYR A 102 45.13 11.41 7.17
N ARG A 103 46.35 11.15 7.66
CA ARG A 103 47.53 11.97 7.39
C ARG A 103 48.31 11.38 6.23
N LEU A 104 48.34 12.12 5.12
CA LEU A 104 49.10 11.75 3.94
C LEU A 104 50.53 12.28 4.07
N ASP A 105 51.51 11.38 4.18
CA ASP A 105 52.92 11.73 4.38
C ASP A 105 53.72 11.80 3.05
N ALA A 106 53.04 11.75 1.91
CA ALA A 106 53.64 11.75 0.57
C ALA A 106 53.22 12.96 -0.27
N THR A 107 54.05 13.31 -1.26
CA THR A 107 53.72 14.31 -2.30
C THR A 107 52.92 13.66 -3.44
N TYR A 108 51.77 14.26 -3.78
CA TYR A 108 50.88 13.75 -4.82
C TYR A 108 50.74 14.74 -5.98
N GLY A 109 50.81 14.23 -7.21
CA GLY A 109 50.48 14.98 -8.41
C GLY A 109 48.97 15.05 -8.62
N LEU A 110 48.30 16.10 -8.15
CA LEU A 110 46.83 16.22 -8.25
C LEU A 110 46.31 16.25 -9.71
N ARG A 111 47.16 16.55 -10.69
CA ARG A 111 46.79 16.51 -12.10
C ARG A 111 46.32 15.11 -12.53
N SER A 112 47.01 14.06 -12.07
CA SER A 112 46.58 12.68 -12.39
C SER A 112 45.26 12.32 -11.72
N LEU A 113 45.00 12.79 -10.51
CA LEU A 113 43.70 12.60 -9.84
C LEU A 113 42.57 13.25 -10.64
N VAL A 114 42.74 14.51 -11.07
CA VAL A 114 41.75 15.20 -11.91
C VAL A 114 41.51 14.44 -13.22
N ASN A 115 42.55 13.93 -13.86
CA ASN A 115 42.42 13.14 -15.08
C ASN A 115 41.65 11.83 -14.85
N SER A 116 41.87 11.15 -13.72
CA SER A 116 41.12 9.94 -13.36
C SER A 116 39.65 10.25 -13.06
N LEU A 117 39.36 11.33 -12.33
CA LEU A 117 37.98 11.76 -12.05
C LEU A 117 37.20 12.12 -13.33
N MET A 118 37.85 12.76 -14.30
CA MET A 118 37.22 13.09 -15.59
C MET A 118 36.89 11.84 -16.43
N ARG A 119 37.67 10.76 -16.27
CA ARG A 119 37.44 9.47 -16.93
C ARG A 119 36.45 8.56 -16.18
N CYS A 120 36.01 8.96 -14.99
CA CYS A 120 35.04 8.22 -14.19
C CYS A 120 33.70 8.03 -14.93
N ARG A 121 33.38 8.90 -15.89
CA ARG A 121 32.16 8.79 -16.69
C ARG A 121 32.34 7.74 -17.78
N GLU A 122 31.41 6.78 -17.84
CA GLU A 122 31.38 5.74 -18.87
C GLU A 122 31.35 6.37 -20.28
N PRO A 123 32.42 6.25 -21.09
CA PRO A 123 32.43 6.80 -22.44
C PRO A 123 31.68 5.91 -23.45
N ASN A 124 31.47 4.62 -23.14
CA ASN A 124 30.71 3.73 -23.98
C ASN A 124 29.22 4.00 -23.82
N MET A 125 28.63 4.62 -24.84
CA MET A 125 27.21 4.99 -24.86
C MET A 125 26.27 3.81 -24.62
N THR A 126 26.63 2.58 -25.04
CA THR A 126 25.80 1.39 -24.82
C THR A 126 25.81 0.96 -23.36
N LEU A 127 26.97 0.97 -22.70
CA LEU A 127 27.07 0.67 -21.27
C LEU A 127 26.33 1.74 -20.46
N TYR A 128 26.58 3.01 -20.77
CA TYR A 128 25.88 4.13 -20.13
C TYR A 128 24.35 4.02 -20.28
N ALA A 129 23.84 3.71 -21.48
CA ALA A 129 22.41 3.53 -21.69
C ALA A 129 21.84 2.33 -20.91
N SER A 130 22.63 1.26 -20.74
CA SER A 130 22.24 0.08 -19.98
C SER A 130 22.14 0.40 -18.48
N ASP A 131 23.14 1.10 -17.96
CA ASP A 131 23.20 1.55 -16.57
C ASP A 131 22.07 2.54 -16.24
N GLU A 132 21.76 3.43 -17.17
CA GLU A 132 20.62 4.36 -17.03
C GLU A 132 19.27 3.63 -17.07
N ALA A 133 19.12 2.63 -17.94
CA ALA A 133 17.92 1.80 -17.97
C ALA A 133 17.74 1.02 -16.66
N LEU A 134 18.84 0.50 -16.09
CA LEU A 134 18.82 -0.15 -14.78
C LEU A 134 18.39 0.82 -13.67
N ASP A 135 18.92 2.04 -13.64
CA ASP A 135 18.50 3.03 -12.63
C ASP A 135 17.03 3.40 -12.76
N CYS A 136 16.56 3.63 -13.98
CA CYS A 136 15.16 3.94 -14.24
C CYS A 136 14.26 2.79 -13.78
N THR A 137 14.63 1.54 -14.07
CA THR A 137 13.82 0.39 -13.66
C THR A 137 13.82 0.18 -12.13
N LEU A 138 14.95 0.39 -11.45
CA LEU A 138 15.03 0.35 -9.99
C LEU A 138 14.21 1.47 -9.33
N ALA A 139 14.30 2.69 -9.84
CA ALA A 139 13.52 3.82 -9.34
C ALA A 139 12.02 3.59 -9.53
N TYR A 140 11.62 3.10 -10.70
CA TYR A 140 10.22 2.76 -10.97
C TYR A 140 9.74 1.62 -10.06
N TYR A 141 10.55 0.57 -9.88
CA TYR A 141 10.20 -0.56 -9.04
C TYR A 141 9.90 -0.14 -7.60
N LYS A 142 10.67 0.80 -7.03
CA LYS A 142 10.40 1.37 -5.70
C LYS A 142 9.04 2.07 -5.61
N VAL A 143 8.65 2.82 -6.64
CA VAL A 143 7.32 3.46 -6.71
C VAL A 143 6.21 2.41 -6.83
N ALA A 144 6.37 1.48 -7.78
CA ALA A 144 5.38 0.46 -8.08
C ALA A 144 5.14 -0.47 -6.88
N LEU A 145 6.21 -0.85 -6.17
CA LEU A 145 6.11 -1.71 -5.00
C LEU A 145 5.33 -1.05 -3.86
N LYS A 146 5.63 0.22 -3.55
CA LYS A 146 4.88 0.96 -2.52
C LYS A 146 3.39 1.02 -2.85
N ARG A 147 3.08 1.39 -4.10
CA ARG A 147 1.70 1.44 -4.58
C ARG A 147 1.01 0.09 -4.52
N PHE A 148 1.68 -0.98 -4.93
CA PHE A 148 1.11 -2.32 -4.88
C PHE A 148 0.81 -2.77 -3.45
N ILE A 149 1.67 -2.45 -2.49
CA ILE A 149 1.44 -2.74 -1.06
C ILE A 149 0.19 -2.00 -0.56
N ASP A 150 0.08 -0.71 -0.87
CA ASP A 150 -1.09 0.09 -0.50
C ASP A 150 -2.38 -0.44 -1.16
N ASP A 151 -2.32 -0.73 -2.46
CA ASP A 151 -3.46 -1.27 -3.21
C ASP A 151 -3.89 -2.65 -2.64
N VAL A 152 -2.96 -3.49 -2.20
CA VAL A 152 -3.30 -4.77 -1.55
C VAL A 152 -3.99 -4.54 -0.20
N ALA A 153 -3.48 -3.63 0.63
CA ALA A 153 -4.09 -3.34 1.92
C ALA A 153 -5.50 -2.75 1.78
N CYS A 154 -5.67 -1.76 0.89
CA CYS A 154 -6.95 -1.09 0.70
C CYS A 154 -7.95 -1.93 -0.09
N GLU A 155 -7.58 -2.42 -1.28
CA GLU A 155 -8.55 -3.07 -2.17
C GLU A 155 -8.81 -4.52 -1.80
N ILE A 156 -7.79 -5.27 -1.38
CA ILE A 156 -7.96 -6.70 -1.10
C ILE A 156 -8.36 -6.92 0.36
N VAL A 157 -7.60 -6.35 1.30
CA VAL A 157 -7.86 -6.61 2.73
C VAL A 157 -9.08 -5.81 3.18
N GLU A 158 -9.07 -4.49 3.07
CA GLU A 158 -10.16 -3.68 3.60
C GLU A 158 -11.46 -3.87 2.81
N ILE A 159 -11.42 -3.62 1.49
CA ILE A 159 -12.65 -3.60 0.69
C ILE A 159 -13.19 -5.01 0.42
N LYS A 160 -12.35 -5.99 0.07
CA LYS A 160 -12.85 -7.33 -0.27
C LYS A 160 -12.96 -8.25 0.92
N LEU A 161 -12.00 -8.29 1.83
CA LEU A 161 -12.08 -9.18 2.98
C LEU A 161 -12.94 -8.58 4.10
N MET A 162 -12.58 -7.41 4.64
CA MET A 162 -13.23 -6.88 5.84
C MET A 162 -14.71 -6.56 5.63
N LEU A 163 -15.07 -5.91 4.52
CA LEU A 163 -16.49 -5.63 4.24
C LEU A 163 -17.32 -6.91 4.04
N SER A 164 -16.76 -7.94 3.39
CA SER A 164 -17.50 -9.20 3.20
C SER A 164 -17.68 -9.97 4.51
N LEU A 165 -16.82 -9.82 5.51
CA LEU A 165 -17.01 -10.45 6.81
C LEU A 165 -18.28 -9.94 7.50
N HIS A 166 -18.60 -8.66 7.35
CA HIS A 166 -19.83 -8.08 7.87
C HIS A 166 -21.07 -8.74 7.24
N ASP A 167 -21.05 -8.96 5.93
CA ASP A 167 -22.17 -9.59 5.21
C ASP A 167 -22.34 -11.07 5.57
N VAL A 168 -21.23 -11.79 5.78
CA VAL A 168 -21.25 -13.21 6.20
C VAL A 168 -21.91 -13.36 7.57
N LEU A 169 -21.63 -12.43 8.50
CA LEU A 169 -22.21 -12.44 9.84
C LEU A 169 -23.50 -11.60 9.96
N SER A 170 -24.06 -11.14 8.83
CA SER A 170 -25.32 -10.41 8.86
C SER A 170 -26.41 -11.27 9.50
N PRO A 171 -27.29 -10.69 10.35
CA PRO A 171 -28.41 -11.41 10.95
C PRO A 171 -29.26 -12.15 9.91
N VAL A 172 -29.37 -11.57 8.71
CA VAL A 172 -30.02 -12.17 7.54
C VAL A 172 -29.36 -13.47 7.11
N SER A 173 -28.04 -13.46 6.93
CA SER A 173 -27.23 -14.59 6.46
C SER A 173 -27.26 -15.72 7.49
N VAL A 174 -27.13 -15.36 8.77
CA VAL A 174 -27.24 -16.29 9.90
C VAL A 174 -28.62 -16.93 9.93
N TYR A 175 -29.69 -16.14 9.90
CA TYR A 175 -31.06 -16.65 9.96
C TYR A 175 -31.40 -17.58 8.80
N LYS A 176 -31.01 -17.22 7.56
CA LYS A 176 -31.18 -18.09 6.38
C LYS A 176 -30.46 -19.43 6.54
N SER A 177 -29.21 -19.40 6.98
CA SER A 177 -28.42 -20.64 7.17
C SER A 177 -29.03 -21.57 8.22
N VAL A 178 -29.58 -20.99 9.30
CA VAL A 178 -30.26 -21.76 10.35
C VAL A 178 -31.54 -22.39 9.80
N ILE A 179 -32.36 -21.66 9.03
CA ILE A 179 -33.56 -22.23 8.40
C ILE A 179 -33.20 -23.40 7.48
N GLU A 180 -32.20 -23.23 6.61
CA GLU A 180 -31.81 -24.27 5.65
C GLU A 180 -31.29 -25.53 6.34
N LEU A 181 -30.54 -25.39 7.45
CA LEU A 181 -30.05 -26.51 8.26
C LEU A 181 -31.19 -27.33 8.87
N TYR A 182 -32.26 -26.67 9.34
CA TYR A 182 -33.38 -27.33 10.02
C TYR A 182 -34.55 -27.73 9.10
N ALA A 183 -34.57 -27.25 7.85
CA ALA A 183 -35.59 -27.60 6.85
C ALA A 183 -35.80 -29.12 6.64
N PRO A 184 -34.76 -29.98 6.63
CA PRO A 184 -34.92 -31.43 6.49
C PRO A 184 -35.63 -32.09 7.69
N TYR A 185 -35.64 -31.43 8.85
CA TYR A 185 -36.23 -31.94 10.09
C TYR A 185 -37.69 -31.53 10.28
N GLY A 186 -38.29 -30.81 9.32
CA GLY A 186 -39.72 -30.48 9.33
C GLY A 186 -40.15 -29.47 10.39
N LEU A 187 -39.21 -28.74 10.99
CA LEU A 187 -39.54 -27.59 11.85
C LEU A 187 -39.87 -26.39 10.94
N GLU A 188 -41.16 -26.10 10.76
CA GLU A 188 -41.58 -24.85 10.13
C GLU A 188 -41.30 -23.66 11.07
N LEU A 189 -40.10 -23.08 10.96
CA LEU A 189 -39.78 -21.77 11.51
C LEU A 189 -40.41 -20.67 10.63
N GLY A 190 -41.74 -20.57 10.66
CA GLY A 190 -42.52 -19.52 10.01
C GLY A 190 -42.47 -19.54 8.48
N SER A 191 -43.64 -19.53 7.84
CA SER A 191 -43.79 -19.46 6.38
C SER A 191 -42.88 -18.40 5.74
N ALA A 192 -42.19 -18.78 4.65
CA ALA A 192 -41.21 -17.97 3.93
C ALA A 192 -41.68 -16.53 3.57
N SER A 193 -42.99 -16.26 3.48
CA SER A 193 -43.52 -14.92 3.21
C SER A 193 -43.47 -13.95 4.41
N GLY A 194 -43.57 -14.44 5.65
CA GLY A 194 -43.44 -13.58 6.86
C GLY A 194 -41.98 -13.33 7.23
N VAL A 195 -41.09 -14.18 6.72
CA VAL A 195 -39.65 -14.07 6.90
C VAL A 195 -39.08 -12.93 6.07
N GLU A 196 -39.47 -12.79 4.80
CA GLU A 196 -39.04 -11.66 3.96
C GLU A 196 -39.44 -10.31 4.57
N GLU A 197 -40.66 -10.20 5.11
CA GLU A 197 -41.16 -8.97 5.74
C GLU A 197 -40.39 -8.63 7.05
N SER A 198 -40.10 -9.64 7.88
CA SER A 198 -39.31 -9.45 9.12
C SER A 198 -37.84 -9.09 8.84
N LEU A 199 -37.32 -9.57 7.72
CA LEU A 199 -35.94 -9.42 7.28
C LEU A 199 -35.73 -8.06 6.57
N GLU A 200 -36.78 -7.55 5.91
CA GLU A 200 -36.88 -6.17 5.43
C GLU A 200 -36.93 -5.17 6.61
N VAL A 201 -37.67 -5.48 7.69
CA VAL A 201 -37.74 -4.67 8.92
C VAL A 201 -36.40 -4.63 9.69
N LEU A 202 -35.66 -5.75 9.76
CA LEU A 202 -34.32 -5.79 10.37
C LEU A 202 -33.28 -5.01 9.55
N SER A 203 -33.37 -5.04 8.22
CA SER A 203 -32.51 -4.25 7.33
C SER A 203 -32.80 -2.74 7.42
N LEU A 204 -34.07 -2.35 7.55
CA LEU A 204 -34.50 -0.95 7.67
C LEU A 204 -34.23 -0.34 9.06
N SER A 205 -34.31 -1.13 10.14
CA SER A 205 -34.08 -0.66 11.51
C SER A 205 -32.60 -0.43 11.85
N GLY A 206 -31.67 -1.10 11.17
CA GLY A 206 -30.23 -0.87 11.30
C GLY A 206 -29.72 0.45 10.69
N LEU A 207 -30.53 1.14 9.88
CA LEU A 207 -30.15 2.38 9.19
C LEU A 207 -30.66 3.68 9.86
N SER A 208 -31.31 3.61 11.03
CA SER A 208 -32.00 4.80 11.59
C SER A 208 -31.59 5.29 12.98
N LYS A 209 -30.50 4.83 13.60
CA LYS A 209 -30.01 5.45 14.85
C LYS A 209 -28.48 5.47 14.93
N ASP A 210 -27.91 6.63 14.64
CA ASP A 210 -27.14 7.40 15.63
C ASP A 210 -26.69 8.74 15.02
N SER A 211 -27.57 9.73 15.11
CA SER A 211 -27.23 11.15 15.07
C SER A 211 -27.93 11.81 16.26
N ASP A 212 -27.39 11.61 17.45
CA ASP A 212 -27.73 12.45 18.61
C ASP A 212 -26.44 12.82 19.34
N GLU A 213 -26.11 14.11 19.24
CA GLU A 213 -25.11 14.81 20.02
C GLU A 213 -25.28 14.49 21.51
N ARG A 214 -24.19 14.04 22.15
CA ARG A 214 -24.03 14.20 23.59
C ARG A 214 -22.72 14.89 23.86
N ASP A 215 -22.85 16.13 24.33
CA ASP A 215 -21.85 16.94 25.01
C ASP A 215 -20.99 16.10 25.94
N CYS A 216 -19.67 16.22 25.79
CA CYS A 216 -18.72 15.86 26.81
C CYS A 216 -17.73 17.01 26.97
N ASP A 217 -17.75 17.57 28.19
CA ASP A 217 -16.84 18.56 28.73
C ASP A 217 -15.37 18.25 28.38
N THR A 218 -14.64 19.31 28.07
CA THR A 218 -13.20 19.30 27.88
C THR A 218 -12.50 19.39 29.24
N PRO A 219 -11.53 18.50 29.53
CA PRO A 219 -10.42 18.86 30.40
C PRO A 219 -9.09 18.87 29.64
N GLU A 220 -8.15 19.59 30.24
CA GLU A 220 -6.97 20.18 29.63
C GLU A 220 -5.93 19.19 29.07
N ARG A 221 -5.26 19.70 28.05
CA ARG A 221 -4.06 19.19 27.37
C ARG A 221 -2.94 18.89 28.38
N THR A 222 -2.66 17.61 28.61
CA THR A 222 -1.37 17.13 29.13
C THR A 222 -0.62 16.44 28.00
N THR A 223 0.50 17.03 27.58
CA THR A 223 1.42 16.45 26.60
C THR A 223 2.17 15.26 27.22
N MET A 224 1.79 14.04 26.85
CA MET A 224 2.59 12.83 27.08
C MET A 224 3.32 12.48 25.78
N GLY A 225 4.65 12.51 25.85
CA GLY A 225 5.54 12.20 24.74
C GLY A 225 5.45 10.73 24.36
N TYR A 226 5.34 10.49 23.05
CA TYR A 226 5.53 9.19 22.45
C TYR A 226 6.87 9.20 21.71
N ASP A 227 7.78 8.37 22.19
CA ASP A 227 9.04 8.07 21.52
C ASP A 227 8.77 7.40 20.16
N ALA A 228 9.45 7.93 19.14
CA ALA A 228 9.34 7.50 17.76
C ALA A 228 9.96 6.09 17.55
N PRO A 229 9.31 5.18 16.79
CA PRO A 229 9.98 4.02 16.25
C PRO A 229 10.97 4.46 15.15
N SER A 230 12.18 3.93 15.24
CA SER A 230 13.33 4.20 14.38
C SER A 230 13.06 4.10 12.86
N GLN A 231 13.37 5.20 12.16
CA GLN A 231 13.74 5.35 10.74
C GLN A 231 13.24 4.27 9.75
N LEU A 232 12.07 4.53 9.16
CA LEU A 232 11.74 4.09 7.80
C LEU A 232 12.17 5.20 6.84
N ASP A 233 12.97 4.85 5.82
CA ASP A 233 13.56 5.79 4.85
C ASP A 233 12.57 6.87 4.40
N GLY A 234 12.92 8.11 4.74
CA GLY A 234 12.08 9.29 4.64
C GLY A 234 11.55 9.53 3.23
N TYR A 235 10.30 9.96 3.15
CA TYR A 235 9.82 10.72 2.00
C TYR A 235 10.67 11.98 1.88
N PRO A 236 11.35 12.21 0.74
CA PRO A 236 12.01 13.48 0.51
C PRO A 236 10.93 14.57 0.41
N GLU A 237 11.05 15.62 1.23
CA GLU A 237 10.12 16.74 1.17
C GLU A 237 10.13 17.39 -0.22
N PRO A 238 8.96 17.79 -0.74
CA PRO A 238 8.87 18.41 -2.05
C PRO A 238 9.60 19.75 -2.06
N MET A 239 10.67 19.87 -2.85
CA MET A 239 11.31 21.14 -3.14
C MET A 239 10.32 22.07 -3.85
N GLU A 240 9.89 23.14 -3.16
CA GLU A 240 9.04 24.18 -3.73
C GLU A 240 9.72 24.82 -4.96
N SER A 241 9.14 24.61 -6.14
CA SER A 241 9.62 25.27 -7.36
C SER A 241 9.08 26.70 -7.44
N SER A 242 9.94 27.69 -7.20
CA SER A 242 9.64 29.11 -7.36
C SER A 242 9.54 29.47 -8.85
N HIS A 243 8.36 29.36 -9.46
CA HIS A 243 8.07 29.87 -10.81
C HIS A 243 7.59 31.32 -10.78
N SER A 244 8.50 32.26 -11.07
CA SER A 244 8.17 33.66 -11.36
C SER A 244 7.39 33.81 -12.67
N ARG A 245 6.07 34.01 -12.59
CA ARG A 245 5.20 34.39 -13.72
C ARG A 245 5.48 35.83 -14.17
N LYS A 246 6.24 36.03 -15.26
CA LYS A 246 6.26 37.30 -16.00
C LYS A 246 4.94 37.47 -16.79
N LYS A 247 4.06 38.38 -16.34
CA LYS A 247 2.85 38.79 -17.08
C LYS A 247 3.23 39.61 -18.33
N LYS A 248 3.05 39.06 -19.53
CA LYS A 248 3.04 39.83 -20.79
C LYS A 248 1.68 40.55 -20.94
N LYS A 249 1.68 41.89 -20.91
CA LYS A 249 0.51 42.72 -21.24
C LYS A 249 0.22 42.64 -22.75
N LYS A 250 -0.97 42.16 -23.14
CA LYS A 250 -1.52 42.30 -24.50
C LYS A 250 -1.92 43.78 -24.72
N LYS A 251 -1.33 44.43 -25.72
CA LYS A 251 -1.80 45.73 -26.24
C LYS A 251 -3.02 45.48 -27.12
N VAL A 252 -4.13 46.12 -26.79
CA VAL A 252 -5.36 46.18 -27.58
C VAL A 252 -5.16 47.25 -28.66
N LEU A 253 -5.25 46.87 -29.93
CA LEU A 253 -5.33 47.80 -31.07
C LEU A 253 -6.75 48.37 -31.12
N LYS A 254 -6.88 49.70 -31.18
CA LYS A 254 -8.14 50.39 -31.51
C LYS A 254 -8.23 50.60 -33.03
N PRO A 255 -9.44 50.58 -33.62
CA PRO A 255 -9.61 50.82 -35.06
C PRO A 255 -9.55 52.31 -35.35
N VAL A 256 -9.02 52.66 -36.52
CA VAL A 256 -9.18 53.99 -37.12
C VAL A 256 -9.93 53.81 -38.43
N GLN A 257 -10.88 54.73 -38.64
CA GLN A 257 -11.81 54.85 -39.76
C GLN A 257 -11.09 55.03 -41.11
#